data_AF-A0A8S9KUK4-F1
#
_entry.id   AF-A0A8S9KUK4-F1
#
_cell.length_a   1.000
_cell.length_b   1.000
_cell.length_c   1.000
_cell.angle_alpha   90.00
_cell.angle_beta   90.00
_cell.angle_gamma   90.00
#
_symmetry.space_group_name_H-M   'P 1'
#
loop_
_entity.id
_entity.type
_entity.pdbx_description
1 polymer ?
#
loop_
_entity_poly.entity_id
_entity_poly.type
_entity_poly.pdbx_seq_one_letter_code
_entity_poly.pdbx_strand_id
1 'polypeptide(L)' 'MKVWGLDVDDIYAPVKFRIENWIAIWISIPKRHIVIWDSILTHIKAADLDVLMEPFVNMVPYLLAECAGSS' A
#
# COMPACT_ATOMS: atom_id res chain seq x y z
N MET A 1 -18.09 -4.89 11.63
CA MET A 1 -16.86 -4.26 11.09
C MET A 1 -15.95 -5.37 10.63
N LYS A 2 -15.29 -5.26 9.48
CA LYS A 2 -14.32 -6.27 9.03
C LYS A 2 -12.96 -5.97 9.64
N VAL A 3 -12.29 -6.97 10.19
CA VAL A 3 -10.98 -6.86 10.85
C VAL A 3 -9.88 -7.19 9.84
N TRP A 4 -8.87 -6.34 9.77
CA TRP A 4 -7.75 -6.52 8.84
C TRP A 4 -6.85 -7.67 9.31
N GLY A 5 -6.42 -8.52 8.38
CA GLY A 5 -5.68 -9.73 8.68
C GLY A 5 -6.52 -10.89 9.23
N LEU A 6 -7.84 -10.70 9.43
CA LEU A 6 -8.79 -11.76 9.77
C LEU A 6 -9.87 -11.92 8.67
N ASP A 7 -10.55 -10.82 8.34
CA ASP A 7 -11.60 -10.78 7.31
C ASP A 7 -11.12 -10.18 5.98
N VAL A 8 -9.93 -9.57 5.98
CA VAL A 8 -9.36 -8.85 4.84
C VAL A 8 -7.88 -9.19 4.72
N ASP A 9 -7.50 -9.84 3.63
CA ASP A 9 -6.13 -10.25 3.35
C ASP A 9 -5.37 -9.25 2.47
N ASP A 10 -6.07 -8.62 1.53
CA ASP A 10 -5.47 -7.77 0.51
C ASP A 10 -6.19 -6.43 0.41
N ILE A 11 -5.40 -5.36 0.25
CA ILE A 11 -5.89 -3.99 0.06
C ILE A 11 -5.35 -3.47 -1.26
N TYR A 12 -6.24 -2.91 -2.07
CA TYR A 12 -5.91 -2.27 -3.32
C TYR A 12 -6.17 -0.77 -3.20
N ALA A 13 -5.13 0.03 -3.40
CA ALA A 13 -5.19 1.48 -3.31
C ALA A 13 -4.71 2.11 -4.63
N PRO A 14 -5.61 2.72 -5.42
CA PRO A 14 -5.20 3.54 -6.55
C PRO A 14 -4.66 4.89 -6.05
N VAL A 15 -3.45 5.25 -6.47
CA VAL A 15 -2.83 6.53 -6.11
C VAL A 15 -2.58 7.32 -7.38
N LYS A 16 -3.07 8.57 -7.39
CA LYS A 16 -2.79 9.50 -8.48
C LYS A 16 -1.33 9.94 -8.39
N PHE A 17 -0.52 9.57 -9.36
CA PHE A 17 0.88 9.94 -9.45
C PHE A 17 1.07 11.01 -10.53
N ARG A 18 1.41 12.23 -10.10
CA ARG A 18 1.46 13.42 -10.96
C ARG A 18 0.10 13.65 -11.65
N ILE A 19 0.07 14.41 -12.74
CA ILE A 19 -1.19 14.85 -13.38
C ILE A 19 -1.82 13.72 -14.21
N GLU A 20 -0.99 12.88 -14.84
CA GLU A 20 -1.41 12.00 -15.94
C GLU A 20 -1.42 10.51 -15.59
N ASN A 21 -0.76 10.09 -14.51
CA ASN A 21 -0.60 8.67 -14.21
C ASN A 21 -1.34 8.24 -12.94
N TRP A 22 -1.81 6.99 -12.95
CA TRP A 22 -2.33 6.31 -11.77
C TRP A 22 -1.51 5.06 -11.55
N ILE A 23 -1.13 4.85 -10.29
CA ILE A 23 -0.53 3.59 -9.87
C ILE A 23 -1.54 2.80 -9.05
N ALA A 24 -1.46 1.48 -9.15
CA ALA A 24 -2.14 0.59 -8.23
C ALA A 24 -1.15 0.10 -7.19
N ILE A 25 -1.50 0.26 -5.92
CA ILE A 25 -0.76 -0.31 -4.80
C ILE A 25 -1.55 -1.52 -4.31
N TRP A 26 -0.89 -2.66 -4.19
CA TRP A 26 -1.41 -3.85 -3.55
C TRP A 26 -0.65 -4.10 -2.26
N ILE A 27 -1.36 -4.08 -1.13
CA ILE A 27 -0.83 -4.42 0.19
C ILE A 27 -1.41 -5.78 0.56
N SER A 28 -0.55 -6.78 0.66
CA SER A 28 -0.92 -8.10 1.14
C SER A 28 -0.54 -8.24 2.60
N ILE A 29 -1.54 -8.33 3.47
CA ILE A 29 -1.38 -8.40 4.92
C ILE A 29 -0.73 -9.73 5.34
N PRO A 30 -1.18 -10.90 4.86
CA PRO A 30 -0.56 -12.18 5.22
C PRO A 30 0.91 -12.25 4.79
N LYS A 31 1.24 -11.68 3.62
CA LYS A 31 2.60 -11.69 3.09
C LYS A 31 3.46 -10.55 3.63
N ARG A 32 2.86 -9.55 4.29
CA ARG A 32 3.53 -8.31 4.71
C ARG A 32 4.25 -7.62 3.56
N HIS A 33 3.66 -7.66 2.37
CA HIS A 33 4.27 -7.17 1.15
C HIS A 33 3.44 -6.02 0.56
N ILE A 34 4.14 -5.05 0.01
CA ILE A 34 3.54 -3.99 -0.80
C ILE A 34 4.10 -4.12 -2.21
N VAL A 35 3.20 -4.21 -3.18
CA VAL A 35 3.51 -4.28 -4.61
C VAL A 35 2.95 -3.04 -5.28
N ILE A 36 3.78 -2.37 -6.08
CA ILE A 36 3.35 -1.23 -6.89
C ILE A 36 3.27 -1.66 -8.34
N TRP A 37 2.15 -1.35 -8.97
CA TRP A 37 1.95 -1.49 -10.40
C TRP A 37 1.83 -0.10 -11.03
N ASP A 38 2.81 0.21 -11.87
CA ASP A 38 2.75 1.33 -12.78
C ASP A 38 2.37 0.82 -14.17
N SER A 39 1.28 1.36 -14.72
CA SER A 39 0.84 1.01 -16.07
C SER A 39 1.77 1.57 -17.15
N ILE A 40 2.61 2.56 -16.79
CA ILE A 40 3.60 3.17 -17.68
C ILE A 40 5.00 2.90 -17.13
N LEU A 41 5.63 1.82 -17.60
CA LEU A 41 6.91 1.24 -17.14
C LEU A 41 8.10 2.21 -16.92
N THR A 42 8.06 3.43 -17.45
CA THR A 42 9.15 4.42 -17.37
C THR A 42 8.80 5.69 -16.59
N HIS A 43 7.56 5.82 -16.09
CA HIS A 43 7.10 7.08 -15.51
C HIS A 43 7.59 7.33 -14.08
N ILE A 44 7.77 6.27 -13.30
CA ILE A 44 8.21 6.38 -11.91
C ILE A 44 9.68 6.03 -11.78
N LYS A 45 10.46 7.00 -11.30
CA LYS A 45 11.83 6.76 -10.86
C LYS A 45 11.82 6.12 -9.48
N ALA A 46 12.79 5.25 -9.21
CA ALA A 46 12.94 4.61 -7.89
C ALA A 46 12.94 5.63 -6.73
N ALA A 47 13.65 6.75 -6.88
CA ALA A 47 13.68 7.81 -5.87
C ALA A 47 12.31 8.48 -5.62
N ASP A 48 11.51 8.68 -6.67
CA ASP A 48 10.15 9.23 -6.52
C ASP A 48 9.22 8.22 -5.84
N LEU A 49 9.42 6.92 -6.13
CA LEU A 49 8.68 5.84 -5.51
C LEU A 49 8.99 5.72 -4.01
N ASP A 50 10.25 5.82 -3.61
CA ASP A 50 10.65 5.74 -2.20
C ASP A 50 9.94 6.81 -1.36
N VAL A 51 9.89 8.05 -1.84
CA VAL A 51 9.18 9.16 -1.18
C VAL A 51 7.67 8.89 -1.14
N LEU A 52 7.09 8.39 -2.23
CA LEU A 52 5.67 8.07 -2.30
C LEU A 52 5.26 6.95 -1.34
N MET A 53 6.16 5.98 -1.12
CA MET A 53 5.89 4.80 -0.31
C MET A 53 6.11 5.01 1.19
N GLU A 54 6.83 6.05 1.58
CA GLU A 54 7.11 6.40 2.99
C GLU A 54 5.86 6.38 3.89
N PRO A 55 4.73 7.04 3.55
CA PRO A 55 3.53 6.99 4.39
C PRO A 55 2.96 5.57 4.53
N PHE A 56 2.97 4.77 3.46
CA PHE A 56 2.44 3.39 3.51
C PHE A 56 3.33 2.48 4.36
N VAL A 57 4.64 2.55 4.18
CA VAL A 57 5.62 1.74 4.94
C VAL A 57 5.56 2.08 6.43
N ASN A 58 5.33 3.34 6.77
CA ASN A 58 5.19 3.75 8.17
C ASN A 58 3.82 3.39 8.74
N MET A 59 2.73 3.75 8.07
CA MET A 59 1.38 3.63 8.63
C MET A 59 0.82 2.22 8.63
N VAL A 60 1.06 1.42 7.58
CA VAL A 60 0.46 0.09 7.44
C VAL A 60 0.82 -0.83 8.63
N PRO A 61 2.09 -0.91 9.08
CA PRO A 61 2.43 -1.67 10.27
C PRO A 61 1.70 -1.20 11.54
N TYR A 62 1.58 0.13 11.75
CA TYR A 62 0.85 0.66 12.90
C TYR A 62 -0.62 0.29 12.88
N LEU A 63 -1.29 0.45 11.74
CA LEU A 63 -2.70 0.09 11.57
C LEU A 63 -2.94 -1.41 11.81
N LEU A 64 -2.03 -2.26 11.32
CA LEU A 64 -2.10 -3.70 11.56
C LEU A 64 -1.92 -4.05 13.06
N ALA A 65 -1.01 -3.36 13.76
CA ALA A 65 -0.81 -3.57 15.19
C ALA A 65 -2.02 -3.12 16.03
N GLU A 66 -2.64 -2.00 15.68
CA GLU A 66 -3.85 -1.50 16.35
C GLU A 66 -5.05 -2.44 16.14
N CYS A 67 -5.22 -2.95 14.91
CA CYS A 67 -6.25 -3.93 14.60
C CYS A 67 -6.07 -5.25 15.37
N ALA A 68 -4.83 -5.66 15.63
CA ALA A 68 -4.53 -6.86 16.43
C ALA A 68 -4.78 -6.64 17.94
N GLY A 69 -4.49 -5.44 18.46
CA GLY A 69 -4.68 -5.09 19.88
C GLY A 69 -6.13 -4.80 20.27
N SER A 70 -7.06 -4.74 19.32
CA SER A 70 -8.50 -4.54 19.53
C SER A 70 -9.27 -5.83 19.88
N SER A 71 -8.55 -6.88 20.28
CA SER A 71 -9.11 -8.22 20.61
C SER A 71 -9.36 -8.41 22.10
#